data_AF-A0A0T5YXD7-F1
#
_entry.id   AF-A0A0T5YXD7-F1
#
_cell.length_a   1.000
_cell.length_b   1.000
_cell.length_c   1.000
_cell.angle_alpha   90.00
_cell.angle_beta   90.00
_cell.angle_gamma   90.00
#
_symmetry.space_group_name_H-M   'P 1'
#
loop_
_entity.id
_entity.type
_entity.pdbx_description
1 polymer ?
#
loop_
_entity_poly.entity_id
_entity_poly.type
_entity_poly.pdbx_seq_one_letter_code
_entity_poly.pdbx_strand_id
1 'polypeptide(L)'
;MSNFSLLSLLSMAMVVLACSPVQTNALERLNSFDLRDAQVPPEEIFHGGPARDGIPAIDSPQFVTADSADWLKPDERVLGLSLQGTSRAYPVAILNWHEIVNDRFGERAVVVTFCPLCGSGMAFAAEVDGQALSFGVSGLLYNNDMLLYDRQSKSLWSQLMRQAISGPMGGRRLQMLALQHTSW
;
A
#
# COMPACT_ATOMS: atom_id res chain seq x y z
N MET A 1 -21.03 19.69 81.78
CA MET A 1 -20.08 18.57 81.89
C MET A 1 -20.50 17.56 80.83
N SER A 2 -19.91 17.66 79.63
CA SER A 2 -18.89 16.71 79.11
C SER A 2 -19.59 15.42 78.61
N ASN A 3 -19.57 14.98 77.34
CA ASN A 3 -18.61 15.15 76.25
C ASN A 3 -19.27 14.87 74.88
N PHE A 4 -18.72 15.51 73.86
CA PHE A 4 -18.81 15.18 72.44
C PHE A 4 -18.27 13.76 72.13
N SER A 5 -18.88 13.07 71.16
CA SER A 5 -18.19 12.09 70.30
C SER A 5 -19.00 11.93 69.01
N LEU A 6 -18.76 12.82 68.03
CA LEU A 6 -18.05 12.57 66.78
C LEU A 6 -18.43 11.27 66.04
N LEU A 7 -19.23 11.47 64.98
CA LEU A 7 -19.17 10.86 63.65
C LEU A 7 -18.31 9.59 63.47
N SER A 8 -18.94 8.50 63.06
CA SER A 8 -18.34 7.52 62.15
C SER A 8 -19.30 7.23 60.99
N LEU A 9 -19.16 8.06 59.95
CA LEU A 9 -19.77 7.90 58.64
C LEU A 9 -18.89 7.00 57.76
N LEU A 10 -19.55 6.08 57.05
CA LEU A 10 -19.15 5.39 55.81
C LEU A 10 -17.85 4.57 55.76
N SER A 11 -18.00 3.30 55.35
CA SER A 11 -17.43 2.84 54.06
C SER A 11 -17.90 1.42 53.74
N MET A 12 -19.04 1.30 53.05
CA MET A 12 -19.38 0.06 52.36
C MET A 12 -18.53 0.02 51.07
N ALA A 13 -17.41 -0.69 51.11
CA ALA A 13 -16.56 -0.87 49.95
C ALA A 13 -17.28 -1.78 48.93
N MET A 14 -17.96 -1.14 47.98
CA MET A 14 -18.49 -1.81 46.80
C MET A 14 -17.31 -2.21 45.91
N VAL A 15 -16.90 -3.48 45.98
CA VAL A 15 -15.95 -4.05 45.02
C VAL A 15 -16.65 -4.11 43.67
N VAL A 16 -16.46 -3.08 42.87
CA VAL A 16 -16.80 -3.10 41.45
C VAL A 16 -15.76 -4.00 40.78
N LEU A 17 -16.11 -5.27 40.57
CA LEU A 17 -15.44 -6.10 39.58
C LEU A 17 -15.62 -5.42 38.23
N ALA A 18 -14.65 -4.61 37.84
CA ALA A 18 -14.54 -4.12 36.48
C ALA A 18 -14.27 -5.35 35.60
N CYS A 19 -15.33 -5.92 35.03
CA CYS A 19 -15.21 -6.63 33.77
C CYS A 19 -14.72 -5.61 32.76
N SER A 20 -13.41 -5.49 32.61
CA SER A 20 -12.85 -4.81 31.45
C SER A 20 -13.42 -5.51 30.22
N PRO A 21 -14.12 -4.81 29.32
CA PRO A 21 -14.41 -5.41 28.03
C PRO A 21 -13.07 -5.76 27.42
N VAL A 22 -12.87 -7.04 27.08
CA VAL A 22 -11.81 -7.40 26.14
C VAL A 22 -12.22 -6.73 24.82
N GLN A 23 -11.72 -5.52 24.58
CA GLN A 23 -11.78 -4.91 23.26
C GLN A 23 -10.95 -5.81 22.33
N THR A 24 -11.62 -6.74 21.66
CA THR A 24 -11.06 -7.43 20.50
C THR A 24 -10.89 -6.39 19.40
N ASN A 25 -9.72 -5.75 19.33
CA ASN A 25 -9.35 -4.90 18.21
C ASN A 25 -9.09 -5.78 16.97
N ALA A 26 -10.15 -6.21 16.30
CA ALA A 26 -10.06 -6.90 15.01
C ALA A 26 -9.40 -6.04 13.91
N LEU A 27 -9.22 -4.73 14.15
CA LEU A 27 -8.61 -3.78 13.21
C LEU A 27 -7.10 -3.58 13.42
N GLU A 28 -6.45 -4.21 14.40
CA GLU A 28 -5.00 -4.02 14.61
C GLU A 28 -4.16 -4.61 13.49
N ARG A 29 -4.64 -5.71 12.86
CA ARG A 29 -3.93 -6.38 11.78
C ARG A 29 -4.89 -6.84 10.70
N LEU A 30 -4.51 -6.62 9.45
CA LEU A 30 -5.26 -7.08 8.28
C LEU A 30 -4.30 -7.62 7.22
N ASN A 31 -4.60 -8.80 6.69
CA ASN A 31 -3.76 -9.50 5.70
C ASN A 31 -2.25 -9.54 6.06
N SER A 32 -1.98 -9.77 7.35
CA SER A 32 -0.66 -9.78 7.99
C SER A 32 0.03 -8.43 8.19
N PHE A 33 -0.56 -7.31 7.75
CA PHE A 33 -0.06 -5.96 7.98
C PHE A 33 -0.55 -5.41 9.32
N ASP A 34 0.28 -4.60 9.98
CA ASP A 34 -0.06 -3.87 11.19
C ASP A 34 -0.66 -2.52 10.79
N LEU A 35 -1.80 -2.16 11.38
CA LEU A 35 -2.54 -0.93 11.08
C LEU A 35 -2.64 -0.01 12.29
N ARG A 36 -2.01 -0.35 13.43
CA ARG A 36 -2.08 0.46 14.66
C ARG A 36 -1.51 1.85 14.51
N ASP A 37 -0.55 2.02 13.61
CA ASP A 37 0.09 3.28 13.27
C ASP A 37 -0.37 3.83 11.90
N ALA A 38 -1.52 3.35 11.40
CA ALA A 38 -2.03 3.78 10.11
C ALA A 38 -2.33 5.30 10.12
N GLN A 39 -1.89 5.97 9.06
CA GLN A 39 -2.09 7.40 8.82
C GLN A 39 -3.40 7.70 8.08
N VAL A 40 -4.21 6.67 7.87
CA VAL A 40 -5.59 6.70 7.38
C VAL A 40 -6.44 5.84 8.33
N PRO A 41 -7.76 6.06 8.42
CA PRO A 41 -8.63 5.27 9.30
C PRO A 41 -8.52 3.76 9.00
N PRO A 42 -8.06 2.90 9.94
CA PRO A 42 -7.90 1.47 9.70
C PRO A 42 -9.19 0.77 9.27
N GLU A 43 -10.35 1.24 9.76
CA GLU A 43 -11.68 0.76 9.40
C GLU A 43 -12.08 1.03 7.94
N GLU A 44 -11.37 1.92 7.25
CA GLU A 44 -11.54 2.20 5.83
C GLU A 44 -10.55 1.42 4.94
N ILE A 45 -9.71 0.57 5.54
CA ILE A 45 -8.84 -0.35 4.81
C ILE A 45 -9.55 -1.69 4.67
N PHE A 46 -9.84 -2.07 3.43
CA PHE A 46 -10.61 -3.27 3.11
C PHE A 46 -9.76 -4.34 2.43
N HIS A 47 -10.18 -5.60 2.57
CA HIS A 47 -9.60 -6.70 1.81
C HIS A 47 -10.09 -6.64 0.36
N GLY A 48 -9.18 -6.65 -0.60
CA GLY A 48 -9.49 -6.62 -2.04
C GLY A 48 -9.91 -7.97 -2.63
N GLY A 49 -9.77 -9.06 -1.86
CA GLY A 49 -10.13 -10.42 -2.26
C GLY A 49 -8.94 -11.37 -2.33
N PRO A 50 -7.86 -11.02 -3.07
CA PRO A 50 -6.61 -11.77 -3.03
C PRO A 50 -5.92 -11.67 -1.68
N ALA A 51 -5.28 -12.76 -1.24
CA ALA A 51 -4.31 -12.68 -0.15
C ALA A 51 -3.11 -11.82 -0.56
N ARG A 52 -2.25 -11.47 0.40
CA ARG A 52 -0.97 -10.83 0.12
C ARG A 52 -0.19 -11.65 -0.92
N ASP A 53 0.31 -10.97 -1.95
CA ASP A 53 0.99 -11.56 -3.12
C ASP A 53 0.14 -12.61 -3.88
N GLY A 54 -1.17 -12.68 -3.64
CA GLY A 54 -2.10 -13.51 -4.42
C GLY A 54 -2.21 -13.07 -5.88
N ILE A 55 -1.79 -11.84 -6.16
CA ILE A 55 -1.51 -11.31 -7.50
C ILE A 55 0.00 -11.09 -7.58
N PRO A 56 0.73 -11.86 -8.42
CA PRO A 56 2.18 -11.81 -8.44
C PRO A 56 2.70 -10.59 -9.20
N ALA A 57 3.43 -9.72 -8.52
CA ALA A 57 4.17 -8.63 -9.15
C ALA A 57 5.24 -9.16 -10.13
N ILE A 58 5.53 -8.39 -11.18
CA ILE A 58 6.64 -8.67 -12.10
C ILE A 58 7.93 -8.07 -11.52
N ASP A 59 8.86 -8.92 -11.10
CA ASP A 59 10.14 -8.47 -10.50
C ASP A 59 11.32 -8.46 -11.48
N SER A 60 11.15 -9.02 -12.67
CA SER A 60 12.19 -9.09 -13.71
C SER A 60 11.55 -8.96 -15.09
N PRO A 61 11.00 -7.78 -15.42
CA PRO A 61 10.28 -7.57 -16.67
C PRO A 61 11.18 -7.84 -17.88
N GLN A 62 10.60 -8.55 -18.86
CA GLN A 62 11.24 -8.78 -20.15
C GLN A 62 10.57 -7.90 -21.19
N PHE A 63 11.38 -7.21 -21.99
CA PHE A 63 10.90 -6.29 -23.01
C PHE A 63 11.25 -6.82 -24.40
N VAL A 64 10.33 -6.61 -25.33
CA VAL A 64 10.54 -6.81 -26.76
C VAL A 64 10.59 -5.45 -27.45
N THR A 65 11.04 -5.41 -28.71
CA THR A 65 10.93 -4.18 -29.51
C THR A 65 9.47 -3.91 -29.85
N ALA A 66 9.13 -2.67 -30.20
CA ALA A 66 7.77 -2.33 -30.60
C ALA A 66 7.27 -3.17 -31.78
N ASP A 67 8.10 -3.35 -32.81
CA ASP A 67 7.76 -4.16 -33.98
C ASP A 67 7.52 -5.65 -33.66
N SER A 68 8.05 -6.15 -32.54
CA SER A 68 7.87 -7.55 -32.12
C SER A 68 6.65 -7.76 -31.23
N ALA A 69 5.97 -6.69 -30.78
CA ALA A 69 4.75 -6.78 -29.99
C ALA A 69 3.51 -6.84 -30.91
N ASP A 70 3.49 -7.82 -31.81
CA ASP A 70 2.45 -8.03 -32.84
C ASP A 70 1.05 -8.39 -32.27
N TRP A 71 1.01 -8.77 -30.99
CA TRP A 71 -0.22 -9.03 -30.26
C TRP A 71 -0.92 -7.77 -29.75
N LEU A 72 -0.22 -6.61 -29.69
CA LEU A 72 -0.80 -5.33 -29.28
C LEU A 72 -1.39 -4.59 -30.48
N LYS A 73 -2.66 -4.19 -30.36
CA LYS A 73 -3.32 -3.36 -31.39
C LYS A 73 -3.07 -1.88 -31.13
N PRO A 74 -3.06 -1.01 -32.16
CA PRO A 74 -2.78 0.43 -32.01
C PRO A 74 -3.72 1.19 -31.05
N ASP A 75 -4.92 0.68 -30.79
CA ASP A 75 -5.90 1.29 -29.89
C ASP A 75 -5.83 0.73 -28.45
N GLU A 76 -4.98 -0.28 -28.20
CA GLU A 76 -4.84 -0.87 -26.86
C GLU A 76 -4.06 0.04 -25.92
N ARG A 77 -4.51 0.10 -24.66
CA ARG A 77 -3.94 1.00 -23.67
C ARG A 77 -2.58 0.52 -23.18
N VAL A 78 -1.64 1.45 -23.13
CA VAL A 78 -0.32 1.25 -22.55
C VAL A 78 0.02 2.39 -21.58
N LEU A 79 0.86 2.08 -20.61
CA LEU A 79 1.54 3.09 -19.79
C LEU A 79 2.93 3.30 -20.38
N GLY A 80 3.23 4.51 -20.86
CA GLY A 80 4.54 4.87 -21.43
C GLY A 80 5.42 5.58 -20.41
N LEU A 81 6.64 5.09 -20.20
CA LEU A 81 7.64 5.73 -19.34
C LEU A 81 8.93 5.96 -20.13
N SER A 82 9.36 7.22 -20.21
CA SER A 82 10.64 7.61 -20.79
C SER A 82 11.54 8.19 -19.70
N LEU A 83 12.69 7.55 -19.47
CA LEU A 83 13.64 7.94 -18.45
C LEU A 83 15.07 7.67 -18.93
N GLN A 84 15.95 8.68 -18.80
CA GLN A 84 17.37 8.57 -19.18
C GLN A 84 17.61 8.05 -20.61
N GLY A 85 16.78 8.49 -21.56
CA GLY A 85 16.86 8.08 -22.97
C GLY A 85 16.34 6.67 -23.28
N THR A 86 15.91 5.91 -22.26
CA THR A 86 15.22 4.64 -22.44
C THR A 86 13.72 4.87 -22.35
N SER A 87 12.96 4.33 -23.31
CA SER A 87 11.50 4.38 -23.28
C SER A 87 10.94 2.95 -23.22
N ARG A 88 9.96 2.74 -22.35
CA ARG A 88 9.27 1.46 -22.18
C ARG A 88 7.77 1.69 -22.16
N ALA A 89 7.05 0.73 -22.73
CA ALA A 89 5.61 0.65 -22.65
C ALA A 89 5.21 -0.55 -21.79
N TYR A 90 4.26 -0.35 -20.89
CA TYR A 90 3.70 -1.39 -20.03
C TYR A 90 2.22 -1.57 -20.41
N PRO A 91 1.87 -2.63 -21.15
CA PRO A 91 0.50 -2.84 -21.60
C PRO A 91 -0.47 -3.02 -20.43
N VAL A 92 -1.59 -2.31 -20.46
CA VAL A 92 -2.64 -2.45 -19.45
C VAL A 92 -3.20 -3.87 -19.41
N ALA A 93 -3.19 -4.60 -20.54
CA ALA A 93 -3.59 -6.00 -20.61
C ALA A 93 -2.75 -6.91 -19.69
N ILE A 94 -1.44 -6.65 -19.57
CA ILE A 94 -0.53 -7.36 -18.66
C ILE A 94 -0.70 -6.85 -17.23
N LEU A 95 -0.78 -5.52 -17.07
CA LEU A 95 -0.91 -4.88 -15.76
C LEU A 95 -2.24 -5.21 -15.05
N ASN A 96 -3.30 -5.52 -15.79
CA ASN A 96 -4.56 -6.03 -15.21
C ASN A 96 -4.38 -7.35 -14.46
N TRP A 97 -3.38 -8.17 -14.81
CA TRP A 97 -3.10 -9.43 -14.14
C TRP A 97 -2.00 -9.33 -13.08
N HIS A 98 -1.06 -8.41 -13.24
CA HIS A 98 0.12 -8.33 -12.36
C HIS A 98 0.12 -7.14 -11.40
N GLU A 99 -0.59 -6.06 -11.74
CA GLU A 99 -0.76 -4.79 -11.02
C GLU A 99 0.53 -4.00 -10.73
N ILE A 100 1.68 -4.65 -10.56
CA ILE A 100 2.96 -4.06 -10.17
C ILE A 100 4.07 -4.63 -11.05
N VAL A 101 4.94 -3.75 -11.54
CA VAL A 101 6.21 -4.08 -12.19
C VAL A 101 7.33 -3.37 -11.42
N ASN A 102 8.20 -4.14 -10.78
CA ASN A 102 9.46 -3.65 -10.25
C ASN A 102 10.50 -3.67 -11.36
N ASP A 103 10.84 -2.50 -11.87
CA ASP A 103 11.70 -2.30 -13.04
C ASP A 103 12.98 -1.53 -12.68
N ARG A 104 13.94 -1.52 -13.61
CA ARG A 104 15.19 -0.78 -13.51
C ARG A 104 15.54 -0.07 -14.80
N PHE A 105 15.83 1.23 -14.70
CA PHE A 105 16.40 2.05 -15.76
C PHE A 105 17.88 2.30 -15.41
N GLY A 106 18.76 1.43 -15.91
CA GLY A 106 20.13 1.34 -15.40
C GLY A 106 20.14 1.00 -13.91
N GLU A 107 20.83 1.81 -13.11
CA GLU A 107 20.88 1.64 -11.65
C GLU A 107 19.61 2.11 -10.92
N ARG A 108 18.75 2.89 -11.58
CA ARG A 108 17.58 3.50 -10.93
C ARG A 108 16.44 2.51 -10.79
N ALA A 109 16.09 2.18 -9.54
CA ALA A 109 14.93 1.39 -9.21
C ALA A 109 13.64 2.18 -9.51
N VAL A 110 12.71 1.54 -10.20
CA VAL A 110 11.42 2.10 -10.60
C VAL A 110 10.34 1.09 -10.26
N VAL A 111 9.19 1.56 -9.79
CA VAL A 111 7.99 0.74 -9.69
C VAL A 111 6.90 1.35 -10.55
N VAL A 112 6.33 0.56 -11.46
CA VAL A 112 5.15 0.89 -12.24
C VAL A 112 3.98 0.11 -11.66
N THR A 113 2.86 0.79 -11.46
CA THR A 113 1.72 0.27 -10.71
C THR A 113 0.45 0.58 -11.47
N PHE A 114 -0.53 -0.31 -11.41
CA PHE A 114 -1.84 -0.13 -12.03
C PHE A 114 -2.91 -0.75 -11.15
N CYS A 115 -3.88 0.04 -10.71
CA CYS A 115 -5.05 -0.45 -10.01
C CYS A 115 -6.17 -0.73 -11.04
N PRO A 116 -6.57 -1.99 -11.26
CA PRO A 116 -7.61 -2.31 -12.25
C PRO A 116 -9.00 -1.76 -11.88
N LEU A 117 -9.26 -1.57 -10.58
CA LEU A 117 -10.54 -1.05 -10.08
C LEU A 117 -10.70 0.46 -10.37
N CYS A 118 -9.61 1.21 -10.26
CA CYS A 118 -9.62 2.66 -10.45
C CYS A 118 -9.19 3.08 -11.87
N GLY A 119 -8.53 2.19 -12.61
CA GLY A 119 -7.86 2.52 -13.87
C GLY A 119 -6.65 3.45 -13.68
N SER A 120 -6.15 3.61 -12.45
CA SER A 120 -5.02 4.47 -12.10
C SER A 120 -3.70 3.75 -12.36
N GLY A 121 -2.89 4.32 -13.25
CA GLY A 121 -1.54 3.87 -13.56
C GLY A 121 -0.53 4.90 -13.10
N MET A 122 0.44 4.52 -12.28
CA MET A 122 1.43 5.43 -11.70
C MET A 122 2.83 4.80 -11.70
N ALA A 123 3.84 5.64 -11.86
CA ALA A 123 5.24 5.24 -11.77
C ALA A 123 5.98 6.07 -10.71
N PHE A 124 6.88 5.40 -10.00
CA PHE A 124 7.65 6.02 -8.92
C PHE A 124 9.12 5.64 -9.02
N ALA A 125 9.99 6.54 -8.55
CA ALA A 125 11.32 6.13 -8.14
C ALA A 125 11.17 5.26 -6.89
N ALA A 126 11.59 3.99 -6.99
CA ALA A 126 11.48 3.01 -5.92
C ALA A 126 12.72 3.08 -5.01
N GLU A 127 13.03 4.28 -4.53
CA GLU A 127 14.14 4.52 -3.61
C GLU A 127 13.68 5.54 -2.55
N VAL A 128 13.89 5.20 -1.28
CA VAL A 128 13.54 6.03 -0.14
C VAL A 128 14.70 5.98 0.85
N ASP A 129 15.13 7.14 1.33
CA ASP A 129 16.24 7.26 2.29
C ASP A 129 17.53 6.53 1.83
N GLY A 130 17.81 6.54 0.53
CA GLY A 130 18.97 5.87 -0.09
C GLY A 130 18.85 4.35 -0.22
N GLN A 131 17.70 3.77 0.11
CA GLN A 131 17.43 2.34 -0.02
C GLN A 131 16.50 2.08 -1.19
N ALA A 132 16.95 1.25 -2.13
CA ALA A 132 16.09 0.72 -3.18
C ALA A 132 15.03 -0.22 -2.57
N LEU A 133 13.77 0.03 -2.93
CA LEU A 133 12.62 -0.74 -2.51
C LEU A 133 12.11 -1.62 -3.66
N SER A 134 11.46 -2.72 -3.29
CA SER A 134 10.66 -3.52 -4.22
C SER A 134 9.29 -3.76 -3.61
N PHE A 135 8.27 -3.75 -4.45
CA PHE A 135 6.88 -3.73 -4.02
C PHE A 135 6.16 -5.02 -4.39
N GLY A 136 5.26 -5.45 -3.51
CA GLY A 136 4.30 -6.51 -3.78
C GLY A 136 2.87 -6.03 -3.62
N VAL A 137 1.93 -6.87 -4.06
CA VAL A 137 0.49 -6.61 -3.93
C VAL A 137 0.07 -6.96 -2.50
N SER A 138 -0.43 -5.98 -1.75
CA SER A 138 -0.82 -6.22 -0.35
C SER A 138 -2.13 -6.99 -0.22
N GLY A 139 -2.96 -7.04 -1.26
CA GLY A 139 -4.34 -7.53 -1.21
C GLY A 139 -5.30 -6.60 -0.47
N LEU A 140 -4.87 -5.39 -0.11
CA LEU A 140 -5.66 -4.39 0.61
C LEU A 140 -5.98 -3.19 -0.27
N LEU A 141 -7.10 -2.54 0.04
CA LEU A 141 -7.61 -1.36 -0.64
C LEU A 141 -7.86 -0.24 0.37
N TYR A 142 -7.67 1.00 -0.06
CA TYR A 142 -8.12 2.20 0.65
C TYR A 142 -8.73 3.16 -0.38
N ASN A 143 -9.96 3.63 -0.13
CA ASN A 143 -10.74 4.39 -1.12
C ASN A 143 -10.84 3.70 -2.49
N ASN A 144 -11.00 2.36 -2.48
CA ASN A 144 -11.00 1.48 -3.65
C ASN A 144 -9.68 1.43 -4.46
N ASP A 145 -8.67 2.21 -4.08
CA ASP A 145 -7.34 2.18 -4.66
C ASP A 145 -6.48 1.11 -3.99
N MET A 146 -5.57 0.53 -4.77
CA MET A 146 -4.70 -0.53 -4.27
C MET A 146 -3.70 0.02 -3.23
N LEU A 147 -3.49 -0.75 -2.17
CA LEU A 147 -2.34 -0.56 -1.29
C LEU A 147 -1.21 -1.49 -1.75
N LEU A 148 -0.04 -0.92 -1.98
CA LEU A 148 1.18 -1.69 -2.17
C LEU A 148 1.78 -2.01 -0.82
N TYR A 149 2.77 -2.90 -0.81
CA TYR A 149 3.68 -2.98 0.33
C TYR A 149 5.12 -3.10 -0.15
N ASP A 150 6.07 -2.49 0.55
CA ASP A 150 7.49 -2.68 0.27
C ASP A 150 8.02 -3.93 0.98
N ARG A 151 8.83 -4.73 0.29
CA ARG A 151 9.31 -6.02 0.83
C ARG A 151 10.35 -5.86 1.94
N GLN A 152 11.04 -4.72 1.97
CA GLN A 152 12.15 -4.43 2.88
C GLN A 152 11.66 -4.17 4.30
N SER A 153 10.67 -3.29 4.46
CA SER A 153 10.12 -2.89 5.76
C SER A 153 8.74 -3.46 6.04
N LYS A 154 8.05 -3.99 5.01
CA LYS A 154 6.66 -4.48 5.07
C LYS A 154 5.65 -3.37 5.41
N SER A 155 5.97 -2.12 5.07
CA SER A 155 5.05 -1.00 5.23
C SER A 155 4.00 -1.00 4.13
N LEU A 156 2.79 -0.53 4.42
CA LEU A 156 1.74 -0.33 3.42
C LEU A 156 1.89 1.03 2.76
N TRP A 157 1.71 1.10 1.45
CA TRP A 157 1.82 2.33 0.67
C TRP A 157 0.55 2.57 -0.14
N SER A 158 -0.01 3.77 -0.04
CA SER A 158 -1.08 4.20 -0.93
C SER A 158 -0.50 4.68 -2.26
N GLN A 159 -1.00 4.14 -3.37
CA GLN A 159 -0.59 4.51 -4.72
C GLN A 159 -0.88 6.00 -4.97
N LEU A 160 -2.13 6.42 -4.77
CA LEU A 160 -2.56 7.80 -5.03
C LEU A 160 -1.94 8.83 -4.09
N MET A 161 -1.80 8.50 -2.79
CA MET A 161 -1.14 9.40 -1.83
C MET A 161 0.38 9.43 -2.03
N ARG A 162 0.94 8.41 -2.68
CA ARG A 162 2.39 8.20 -2.87
C ARG A 162 3.12 8.10 -1.54
N GLN A 163 2.49 7.51 -0.54
CA GLN A 163 2.93 7.60 0.84
C GLN A 163 2.76 6.26 1.55
N ALA A 164 3.76 5.91 2.36
CA ALA A 164 3.62 4.83 3.32
C ALA A 164 2.60 5.24 4.38
N ILE A 165 1.52 4.50 4.47
CA ILE A 165 0.41 4.78 5.39
C ILE A 165 0.52 4.01 6.69
N SER A 166 1.26 2.90 6.77
CA SER A 166 1.49 2.16 8.02
C SER A 166 2.83 1.45 8.01
N GLY A 167 3.31 1.03 9.18
CA GLY A 167 4.58 0.32 9.33
C GLY A 167 5.82 1.24 9.35
N PRO A 168 7.04 0.66 9.37
CA PRO A 168 8.27 1.40 9.63
C PRO A 168 8.57 2.58 8.70
N MET A 169 8.02 2.59 7.48
CA MET A 169 8.17 3.70 6.52
C MET A 169 7.09 4.76 6.65
N GLY A 170 6.15 4.65 7.59
CA GLY A 170 5.01 5.54 7.76
C GLY A 170 5.35 7.03 7.59
N GLY A 171 4.63 7.70 6.68
CA GLY A 171 4.81 9.11 6.36
C GLY A 171 5.85 9.42 5.29
N ARG A 172 6.71 8.44 4.93
CA ARG A 172 7.63 8.58 3.79
C ARG A 172 6.86 8.59 2.48
N ARG A 173 7.42 9.28 1.48
CA ARG A 173 6.76 9.48 0.19
C ARG A 173 7.61 9.01 -0.97
N LEU A 174 6.96 8.47 -1.98
CA LEU A 174 7.54 8.12 -3.26
C LEU A 174 7.59 9.33 -4.19
N GLN A 175 8.73 9.50 -4.87
CA GLN A 175 8.86 10.47 -5.95
C GLN A 175 8.15 9.94 -7.19
N MET A 176 7.15 10.69 -7.67
CA MET A 176 6.44 10.37 -8.91
C MET A 176 7.37 10.55 -10.13
N LEU A 177 7.27 9.62 -11.08
CA LEU A 177 7.84 9.74 -12.42
C LEU A 177 6.72 10.01 -13.41
N ALA A 178 6.99 10.85 -14.40
CA ALA A 178 6.01 11.17 -15.43
C ALA A 178 5.68 9.91 -16.26
N LEU A 179 4.45 9.43 -16.14
CA LEU A 179 3.94 8.27 -16.84
C LEU A 179 2.82 8.71 -17.78
N GLN A 180 2.91 8.33 -19.05
CA GLN A 180 1.90 8.64 -20.05
C GLN A 180 0.87 7.53 -20.12
N HIS A 181 -0.40 7.88 -20.02
CA HIS A 181 -1.51 6.99 -20.39
C HIS A 181 -1.84 7.25 -21.85
N THR A 182 -1.60 6.28 -22.72
CA THR A 182 -1.79 6.40 -24.16
C THR A 182 -2.26 5.08 -24.76
N SER A 183 -2.59 5.08 -26.04
CA SER A 183 -2.68 3.86 -26.83
C SER A 183 -1.31 3.48 -27.38
N TRP A 184 -1.17 2.21 -27.81
CA TRP A 184 0.03 1.63 -28.42
C TRP A 184 0.48 2.34 -29.70
#